data_AF-A0A023PT87-F1
#
_entry.id   AF-A0A023PT87-F1
#
_cell.length_a   1.000
_cell.length_b   1.000
_cell.length_c   1.000
_cell.angle_alpha   90.00
_cell.angle_beta   90.00
_cell.angle_gamma   90.00
#
_symmetry.space_group_name_H-M   'P 1'
#
loop_
_entity.id
_entity.type
_entity.pdbx_description
1 polymer ?
#
loop_
_entity_poly.entity_id
_entity_poly.type
_entity_poly.pdbx_seq_one_letter_code
_entity_poly.pdbx_strand_id
1 'polypeptide(L)'
;IYLHAQKDFDGLIENDHTTVIRHDQHLTVENDQFTEIKRNQHLTVEGESRTLVKLDSSSEIGGSLQQKIGSKAIYDAGTEVHLKAGNKLVLEAGNELTIKAGGSFIKVDAGGVHVVGSAINLNSGGSAGSGLGYGGKMAELPFGLEALAVPNEILLAPSSPTMTSLLPALATLDLPVTELCQKRADGSCPKANCECA
;
A
#
# COMPACT_ATOMS: atom_id res chain seq x y z
N ILE A 1 11.69 2.88 21.27
CA ILE A 1 11.01 1.56 21.33
C ILE A 1 11.44 0.79 20.09
N TYR A 2 11.76 -0.49 20.22
CA TYR A 2 12.05 -1.37 19.10
C TYR A 2 11.05 -2.52 19.14
N LEU A 3 10.25 -2.66 18.08
CA LEU A 3 9.32 -3.76 17.90
C LEU A 3 9.86 -4.62 16.75
N HIS A 4 10.04 -5.90 17.02
CA HIS A 4 10.51 -6.86 16.04
C HIS A 4 9.56 -8.04 16.01
N ALA A 5 9.02 -8.34 14.83
CA ALA A 5 8.28 -9.55 14.56
C ALA A 5 9.19 -10.49 13.75
N GLN A 6 9.28 -11.77 14.14
CA GLN A 6 10.12 -12.76 13.45
C GLN A 6 9.52 -13.19 12.10
N LYS A 7 8.20 -13.08 11.96
CA LYS A 7 7.43 -13.41 10.76
C LYS A 7 6.44 -12.29 10.51
N ASP A 8 5.17 -12.56 10.77
CA ASP A 8 4.06 -11.66 10.45
C ASP A 8 3.78 -10.71 11.62
N PHE A 9 3.40 -9.49 11.27
CA PHE A 9 2.87 -8.51 12.21
C PHE A 9 1.52 -8.02 11.68
N ASP A 10 0.45 -8.43 12.37
CA ASP A 10 -0.90 -8.00 12.07
C ASP A 10 -1.35 -6.96 13.10
N GLY A 11 -1.71 -5.78 12.61
CA GLY A 11 -2.26 -4.70 13.41
C GLY A 11 -3.71 -4.46 13.04
N LEU A 12 -4.64 -4.84 13.92
CA LEU A 12 -6.06 -4.51 13.78
C LEU A 12 -6.42 -3.37 14.75
N ILE A 13 -6.95 -2.28 14.21
CA ILE A 13 -7.50 -1.17 14.98
C ILE A 13 -9.01 -1.15 14.72
N GLU A 14 -9.79 -1.46 15.75
CA GLU A 14 -11.26 -1.57 15.67
C GLU A 14 -11.99 -0.23 15.51
N ASN A 15 -11.29 0.87 15.75
CA ASN A 15 -11.87 2.21 15.64
C ASN A 15 -10.89 3.19 15.00
N ASP A 16 -10.17 3.99 15.80
CA ASP A 16 -9.35 5.09 15.29
C ASP A 16 -7.86 4.84 15.53
N HIS A 17 -7.05 5.03 14.50
CA HIS A 17 -5.59 5.04 14.58
C HIS A 17 -5.07 6.45 14.28
N THR A 18 -4.25 6.99 15.18
CA THR A 18 -3.55 8.26 14.97
C THR A 18 -2.07 8.07 15.18
N THR A 19 -1.27 8.45 14.19
CA THR A 19 0.20 8.46 14.29
C THR A 19 0.71 9.89 14.18
N VAL A 20 1.51 10.32 15.16
CA VAL A 20 2.21 11.61 15.13
C VAL A 20 3.70 11.33 15.23
N ILE A 21 4.41 11.57 14.13
CA ILE A 21 5.87 11.43 14.05
C ILE A 21 6.45 12.83 14.03
N ARG A 22 7.27 13.16 15.05
CA ARG A 22 7.79 14.52 15.26
C ARG A 22 8.96 14.91 14.36
N HIS A 23 9.58 13.92 13.72
CA HIS A 23 10.73 14.11 12.85
C HIS A 23 10.50 13.35 11.54
N ASP A 24 11.14 12.18 11.35
CA ASP A 24 11.08 11.45 10.08
C ASP A 24 10.34 10.13 10.20
N GLN A 25 9.64 9.76 9.12
CA GLN A 25 9.11 8.42 8.89
C GLN A 25 9.85 7.79 7.72
N HIS A 26 10.48 6.64 7.96
CA HIS A 26 11.05 5.81 6.91
C HIS A 26 10.23 4.53 6.80
N LEU A 27 9.76 4.22 5.60
CA LEU A 27 9.09 2.97 5.28
C LEU A 27 9.84 2.30 4.15
N THR A 28 10.22 1.04 4.34
CA THR A 28 10.78 0.18 3.31
C THR A 28 9.92 -1.07 3.23
N VAL A 29 9.40 -1.36 2.05
CA VAL A 29 8.65 -2.57 1.74
C VAL A 29 9.43 -3.26 0.62
N GLU A 30 9.93 -4.47 0.88
CA GLU A 30 10.81 -5.18 -0.05
C GLU A 30 10.06 -5.89 -1.18
N ASN A 31 8.77 -6.17 -0.95
CA ASN A 31 7.87 -6.75 -1.94
C ASN A 31 6.76 -5.74 -2.27
N ASP A 32 5.49 -6.15 -2.16
CA ASP A 32 4.35 -5.33 -2.59
C ASP A 32 3.72 -4.54 -1.44
N GLN A 33 3.23 -3.34 -1.78
CA GLN A 33 2.38 -2.55 -0.91
C GLN A 33 0.99 -2.42 -1.54
N PHE A 34 -0.02 -2.91 -0.83
CA PHE A 34 -1.43 -2.75 -1.19
C PHE A 34 -2.08 -1.77 -0.23
N THR A 35 -2.96 -0.90 -0.73
CA THR A 35 -3.68 0.08 0.10
C THR A 35 -5.09 0.24 -0.44
N GLU A 36 -6.08 -0.09 0.37
CA GLU A 36 -7.48 0.18 0.07
C GLU A 36 -8.00 1.24 1.04
N ILE A 37 -8.53 2.33 0.48
CA ILE A 37 -9.20 3.39 1.23
C ILE A 37 -10.65 3.40 0.77
N LYS A 38 -11.53 2.85 1.59
CA LYS A 38 -12.97 2.70 1.26
C LYS A 38 -13.73 4.04 1.18
N ARG A 39 -13.14 5.12 1.70
CA ARG A 39 -13.72 6.47 1.69
C ARG A 39 -12.73 7.45 1.06
N ASN A 40 -12.28 8.45 1.82
CA ASN A 40 -11.51 9.56 1.28
C ASN A 40 -10.05 9.47 1.70
N GLN A 41 -9.15 9.80 0.76
CA GLN A 41 -7.75 10.06 1.05
C GLN A 41 -7.46 11.55 0.84
N HIS A 42 -6.96 12.20 1.89
CA HIS A 42 -6.46 13.57 1.81
C HIS A 42 -4.96 13.54 2.10
N LEU A 43 -4.17 14.08 1.18
CA LEU A 43 -2.73 14.20 1.34
C LEU A 43 -2.36 15.68 1.18
N THR A 44 -1.69 16.24 2.18
CA THR A 44 -1.09 17.56 2.11
C THR A 44 0.41 17.40 2.30
N VAL A 45 1.19 17.92 1.35
CA VAL A 45 2.65 17.98 1.41
C VAL A 45 3.03 19.44 1.30
N GLU A 46 3.52 20.03 2.40
CA GLU A 46 3.91 21.44 2.43
C GLU A 46 5.25 21.69 1.71
N GLY A 47 6.11 20.69 1.72
CA GLY A 47 7.39 20.70 1.01
C GLY A 47 7.26 20.15 -0.41
N GLU A 48 8.14 19.21 -0.75
CA GLU A 48 8.21 18.59 -2.07
C GLU A 48 7.67 17.16 -2.06
N SER A 49 7.03 16.73 -3.15
CA SER A 49 6.66 15.35 -3.42
C SER A 49 7.34 14.86 -4.69
N ARG A 50 8.07 13.75 -4.61
CA ARG A 50 8.73 13.08 -5.75
C ARG A 50 8.31 11.63 -5.79
N THR A 51 7.95 11.16 -6.99
CA THR A 51 7.60 9.77 -7.23
C THR A 51 8.44 9.24 -8.39
N LEU A 52 9.16 8.15 -8.16
CA LEU A 52 9.87 7.41 -9.21
C LEU A 52 9.23 6.03 -9.35
N VAL A 53 8.58 5.79 -10.48
CA VAL A 53 8.09 4.47 -10.88
C VAL A 53 8.99 3.96 -11.99
N LYS A 54 9.65 2.81 -11.77
CA LYS A 54 10.62 2.25 -12.73
C LYS A 54 9.94 1.51 -13.90
N LEU A 55 8.71 1.06 -13.68
CA LEU A 55 7.89 0.35 -14.66
C LEU A 55 6.63 1.19 -14.93
N ASP A 56 5.49 0.54 -15.09
CA ASP A 56 4.23 1.18 -15.46
C ASP A 56 3.56 1.90 -14.29
N SER A 57 2.95 3.05 -14.58
CA SER A 57 2.10 3.80 -13.65
C SER A 57 0.75 4.06 -14.32
N SER A 58 -0.32 3.46 -13.80
CA SER A 58 -1.69 3.69 -14.25
C SER A 58 -2.50 4.48 -13.22
N SER A 59 -3.47 5.26 -13.71
CA SER A 59 -4.45 5.95 -12.87
C SER A 59 -5.80 5.90 -13.57
N GLU A 60 -6.77 5.25 -12.92
CA GLU A 60 -8.14 5.15 -13.40
C GLU A 60 -9.05 5.95 -12.48
N ILE A 61 -9.66 7.00 -13.02
CA ILE A 61 -10.50 7.93 -12.27
C ILE A 61 -11.94 7.77 -12.76
N GLY A 62 -12.80 7.18 -11.92
CA GLY A 62 -14.23 7.04 -12.23
C GLY A 62 -15.01 8.36 -12.25
N GLY A 63 -14.45 9.41 -11.63
CA GLY A 63 -15.01 10.76 -11.57
C GLY A 63 -14.28 11.77 -12.46
N SER A 64 -13.88 12.90 -11.87
CA SER A 64 -13.12 13.95 -12.57
C SER A 64 -11.68 14.05 -12.05
N LEU A 65 -10.75 14.34 -12.95
CA LEU A 65 -9.38 14.72 -12.63
C LEU A 65 -9.24 16.24 -12.80
N GLN A 66 -8.74 16.91 -11.77
CA GLN A 66 -8.42 18.34 -11.81
C GLN A 66 -6.98 18.53 -11.38
N GLN A 67 -6.21 19.27 -12.18
CA GLN A 67 -4.81 19.58 -11.89
C GLN A 67 -4.61 21.09 -11.98
N LYS A 68 -4.20 21.71 -10.88
CA LYS A 68 -3.82 23.12 -10.83
C LYS A 68 -2.33 23.22 -10.57
N ILE A 69 -1.60 23.78 -11.53
CA ILE A 69 -0.15 23.92 -11.47
C ILE A 69 0.19 25.41 -11.40
N GLY A 70 1.02 25.81 -10.44
CA GLY A 70 1.34 27.22 -10.20
C GLY A 70 2.35 27.83 -11.18
N SER A 71 3.23 27.02 -11.77
CA SER A 71 4.31 27.52 -12.63
C SER A 71 4.42 26.76 -13.96
N LYS A 72 4.76 25.46 -13.94
CA LYS A 72 5.05 24.71 -15.17
C LYS A 72 4.57 23.26 -15.08
N ALA A 73 3.90 22.79 -16.13
CA ALA A 73 3.61 21.38 -16.37
C ALA A 73 4.42 20.90 -17.57
N ILE A 74 5.02 19.71 -17.47
CA ILE A 74 5.81 19.09 -18.55
C ILE A 74 5.34 17.65 -18.68
N TYR A 75 5.06 17.25 -19.92
CA TYR A 75 4.82 15.87 -20.29
C TYR A 75 5.86 15.50 -21.34
N ASP A 76 6.87 14.75 -20.93
CA ASP A 76 7.95 14.26 -21.78
C ASP A 76 7.82 12.73 -21.89
N ALA A 77 7.58 12.24 -23.10
CA ALA A 77 7.34 10.83 -23.37
C ALA A 77 8.22 10.38 -24.54
N GLY A 78 8.84 9.20 -24.40
CA GLY A 78 9.77 8.68 -25.40
C GLY A 78 9.12 8.28 -26.73
N THR A 79 7.82 7.92 -26.70
CA THR A 79 7.11 7.40 -27.87
C THR A 79 5.89 8.23 -28.23
N GLU A 80 4.97 8.44 -27.29
CA GLU A 80 3.66 9.04 -27.59
C GLU A 80 3.07 9.78 -26.38
N VAL A 81 2.45 10.93 -26.63
CA VAL A 81 1.48 11.57 -25.75
C VAL A 81 0.12 11.56 -26.46
N HIS A 82 -0.85 10.81 -25.92
CA HIS A 82 -2.17 10.66 -26.51
C HIS A 82 -3.25 11.36 -25.68
N LEU A 83 -3.84 12.42 -26.23
CA LEU A 83 -4.96 13.14 -25.60
C LEU A 83 -6.26 12.83 -26.35
N LYS A 84 -7.03 11.87 -25.83
CA LYS A 84 -8.34 11.51 -26.37
C LYS A 84 -9.46 12.08 -25.51
N ALA A 85 -10.34 12.86 -26.12
CA ALA A 85 -11.58 13.33 -25.52
C ALA A 85 -12.77 12.79 -26.31
N GLY A 86 -13.82 12.32 -25.63
CA GLY A 86 -15.02 11.80 -26.30
C GLY A 86 -15.79 12.88 -27.06
N ASN A 87 -15.92 14.07 -26.47
CA ASN A 87 -16.74 15.16 -27.02
C ASN A 87 -15.93 16.42 -27.38
N LYS A 88 -15.08 16.91 -26.46
CA LYS A 88 -14.40 18.20 -26.62
C LYS A 88 -13.01 18.17 -26.02
N LEU A 89 -12.03 18.68 -26.77
CA LEU A 89 -10.69 19.05 -26.29
C LEU A 89 -10.52 20.55 -26.50
N VAL A 90 -10.10 21.27 -25.46
CA VAL A 90 -9.81 22.72 -25.52
C VAL A 90 -8.39 22.93 -24.99
N LEU A 91 -7.59 23.64 -25.77
CA LEU A 91 -6.27 24.10 -25.38
C LEU A 91 -6.27 25.63 -25.43
N GLU A 92 -6.01 26.25 -24.29
CA GLU A 92 -5.98 27.71 -24.14
C GLU A 92 -4.63 28.13 -23.58
N ALA A 93 -4.05 29.16 -24.19
CA ALA A 93 -2.83 29.78 -23.73
C ALA A 93 -3.01 31.29 -23.75
N GLY A 94 -2.49 31.99 -22.74
CA GLY A 94 -2.67 33.44 -22.63
C GLY A 94 -1.90 34.23 -23.68
N ASN A 95 -0.64 33.84 -23.96
CA ASN A 95 0.25 34.60 -24.85
C ASN A 95 0.52 33.89 -26.18
N GLU A 96 0.84 32.60 -26.13
CA GLU A 96 1.24 31.83 -27.31
C GLU A 96 0.84 30.36 -27.17
N LEU A 97 0.28 29.79 -28.24
CA LEU A 97 0.12 28.35 -28.43
C LEU A 97 0.93 27.90 -29.65
N THR A 98 1.82 26.92 -29.47
CA THR A 98 2.67 26.40 -30.55
C THR A 98 2.56 24.88 -30.64
N ILE A 99 2.33 24.35 -31.85
CA ILE A 99 2.35 22.93 -32.19
C ILE A 99 3.42 22.73 -33.26
N LYS A 100 4.42 21.88 -33.02
CA LYS A 100 5.56 21.68 -33.92
C LYS A 100 5.83 20.20 -34.18
N ALA A 101 6.12 19.85 -35.43
CA ALA A 101 6.51 18.50 -35.83
C ALA A 101 7.41 18.54 -37.09
N GLY A 102 8.53 17.81 -37.09
CA GLY A 102 9.35 17.60 -38.30
C GLY A 102 9.82 18.87 -39.02
N GLY A 103 10.00 19.99 -38.31
CA GLY A 103 10.34 21.30 -38.88
C GLY A 103 9.16 22.19 -39.27
N SER A 104 7.94 21.64 -39.34
CA SER A 104 6.70 22.39 -39.53
C SER A 104 6.11 22.83 -38.18
N PHE A 105 5.34 23.92 -38.17
CA PHE A 105 4.62 24.36 -36.97
C PHE A 105 3.36 25.16 -37.27
N ILE A 106 2.46 25.17 -36.29
CA ILE A 106 1.34 26.10 -36.16
C ILE A 106 1.58 26.90 -34.89
N LYS A 107 1.48 28.23 -34.98
CA LYS A 107 1.66 29.14 -33.85
C LYS A 107 0.53 30.14 -33.81
N VAL A 108 -0.04 30.35 -32.63
CA VAL A 108 -1.07 31.36 -32.37
C VAL A 108 -0.52 32.32 -31.33
N ASP A 109 -0.46 33.60 -31.68
CA ASP A 109 0.01 34.68 -30.81
C ASP A 109 -0.80 35.97 -31.07
N ALA A 110 -0.39 37.09 -30.45
CA ALA A 110 -1.04 38.38 -30.63
C ALA A 110 -1.01 38.91 -32.08
N GLY A 111 -0.13 38.40 -32.93
CA GLY A 111 -0.04 38.71 -34.36
C GLY A 111 -0.96 37.86 -35.24
N GLY A 112 -1.62 36.84 -34.68
CA GLY A 112 -2.57 35.97 -35.39
C GLY A 112 -2.13 34.51 -35.45
N VAL A 113 -2.53 33.81 -36.51
CA VAL A 113 -2.22 32.40 -36.75
C VAL A 113 -1.15 32.27 -37.82
N HIS A 114 -0.01 31.67 -37.46
CA HIS A 114 1.11 31.39 -38.34
C HIS A 114 1.15 29.90 -38.65
N VAL A 115 1.24 29.55 -39.94
CA VAL A 115 1.33 28.16 -40.40
C VAL A 115 2.54 28.04 -41.32
N VAL A 116 3.52 27.23 -40.94
CA VAL A 116 4.78 27.07 -41.67
C VAL A 116 5.10 25.59 -41.86
N GLY A 117 5.41 25.19 -43.09
CA GLY A 117 5.81 23.84 -43.47
C GLY A 117 6.22 23.76 -44.95
N SER A 118 6.86 22.65 -45.35
CA SER A 118 7.29 22.44 -46.75
C SER A 118 6.12 22.35 -47.73
N ALA A 119 5.00 21.78 -47.28
CA ALA A 119 3.72 21.75 -47.98
C ALA A 119 2.59 22.03 -46.99
N ILE A 120 1.62 22.84 -47.40
CA ILE A 120 0.38 23.10 -46.65
C ILE A 120 -0.77 22.62 -47.53
N ASN A 121 -1.33 21.47 -47.21
CA ASN A 121 -2.47 20.92 -47.94
C ASN A 121 -3.77 21.27 -47.21
N LEU A 122 -4.66 22.00 -47.88
CA LEU A 122 -5.97 22.37 -47.36
C LEU A 122 -7.04 21.52 -48.05
N ASN A 123 -7.74 20.68 -47.28
CA ASN A 123 -8.75 19.76 -47.78
C ASN A 123 -8.23 18.77 -48.86
N SER A 124 -6.94 18.40 -48.78
CA SER A 124 -6.28 17.47 -49.69
C SER A 124 -5.12 16.78 -48.95
N GLY A 125 -4.78 15.55 -49.36
CA GLY A 125 -3.64 14.78 -48.85
C GLY A 125 -3.78 14.23 -47.41
N GLY A 126 -2.91 13.26 -47.10
CA GLY A 126 -2.73 12.71 -45.74
C GLY A 126 -3.78 11.67 -45.30
N SER A 127 -3.50 11.04 -44.16
CA SER A 127 -4.42 10.22 -43.37
C SER A 127 -4.27 10.59 -41.89
N ALA A 128 -5.33 10.50 -41.11
CA ALA A 128 -5.23 10.77 -39.67
C ALA A 128 -4.32 9.74 -38.98
N GLY A 129 -3.52 10.21 -38.01
CA GLY A 129 -2.79 9.30 -37.11
C GLY A 129 -3.74 8.62 -36.13
N SER A 130 -3.32 7.46 -35.60
CA SER A 130 -4.03 6.73 -34.54
C SER A 130 -3.16 6.66 -33.29
N GLY A 131 -3.72 6.97 -32.12
CA GLY A 131 -3.05 6.77 -30.83
C GLY A 131 -3.44 5.45 -30.16
N LEU A 132 -2.59 4.96 -29.26
CA LEU A 132 -2.73 3.62 -28.63
C LEU A 132 -3.90 3.48 -27.64
N GLY A 133 -4.45 4.59 -27.17
CA GLY A 133 -5.53 4.62 -26.16
C GLY A 133 -5.07 4.31 -24.73
N TYR A 134 -6.02 4.05 -23.82
CA TYR A 134 -5.73 3.66 -22.43
C TYR A 134 -5.52 2.14 -22.34
N GLY A 135 -4.40 1.73 -21.73
CA GLY A 135 -4.05 0.32 -21.50
C GLY A 135 -3.55 0.04 -20.07
N GLY A 136 -3.93 0.89 -19.11
CA GLY A 136 -3.52 0.74 -17.71
C GLY A 136 -4.19 -0.46 -17.03
N LYS A 137 -3.53 -0.99 -15.99
CA LYS A 137 -4.08 -2.05 -15.13
C LYS A 137 -4.84 -1.45 -13.95
N MET A 138 -5.83 -2.18 -13.45
CA MET A 138 -6.53 -1.85 -12.21
C MET A 138 -5.65 -2.15 -10.99
N ALA A 139 -5.85 -1.40 -9.91
CA ALA A 139 -5.16 -1.65 -8.64
C ALA A 139 -5.67 -2.94 -7.99
N GLU A 140 -4.75 -3.72 -7.44
CA GLU A 140 -5.06 -4.93 -6.68
C GLU A 140 -5.46 -4.58 -5.24
N LEU A 141 -6.41 -5.34 -4.68
CA LEU A 141 -6.90 -5.13 -3.32
C LEU A 141 -5.95 -5.77 -2.30
N PRO A 142 -5.79 -5.19 -1.09
CA PRO A 142 -5.05 -5.81 -0.01
C PRO A 142 -5.73 -7.12 0.44
N PHE A 143 -4.93 -8.08 0.90
CA PHE A 143 -5.44 -9.28 1.57
C PHE A 143 -6.09 -8.89 2.92
N GLY A 144 -7.24 -9.47 3.24
CA GLY A 144 -7.87 -9.30 4.54
C GLY A 144 -7.09 -10.02 5.63
N LEU A 145 -7.00 -9.43 6.83
CA LEU A 145 -6.46 -10.12 8.00
C LEU A 145 -7.35 -11.33 8.32
N GLU A 146 -6.75 -12.50 8.54
CA GLU A 146 -7.48 -13.63 9.12
C GLU A 146 -8.01 -13.20 10.49
N ALA A 147 -9.31 -13.39 10.73
CA ALA A 147 -9.89 -13.09 12.02
C ALA A 147 -9.17 -13.92 13.09
N LEU A 148 -8.44 -13.26 13.99
CA LEU A 148 -7.86 -13.94 15.15
C LEU A 148 -9.00 -14.68 15.85
N ALA A 149 -8.92 -16.01 15.88
CA ALA A 149 -9.82 -16.80 16.70
C ALA A 149 -9.69 -16.24 18.12
N VAL A 150 -10.81 -15.76 18.67
CA VAL A 150 -10.88 -15.31 20.06
C VAL A 150 -10.15 -16.37 20.88
N PRO A 151 -9.09 -16.02 21.64
CA PRO A 151 -8.42 -17.01 22.47
C PRO A 151 -9.52 -17.69 23.26
N ASN A 152 -9.65 -19.02 23.12
CA ASN A 152 -10.60 -19.76 23.94
C ASN A 152 -10.36 -19.29 25.37
N GLU A 153 -11.38 -18.73 26.01
CA GLU A 153 -11.30 -18.50 27.45
C GLU A 153 -10.81 -19.82 28.01
N ILE A 154 -9.63 -19.80 28.64
CA ILE A 154 -9.18 -20.94 29.41
C ILE A 154 -10.25 -21.03 30.49
N LEU A 155 -11.24 -21.91 30.28
CA LEU A 155 -12.04 -22.43 31.37
C LEU A 155 -10.99 -23.07 32.27
N LEU A 156 -10.57 -22.33 33.29
CA LEU A 156 -10.00 -22.90 34.48
C LEU A 156 -11.07 -23.89 34.93
N ALA A 157 -10.89 -25.16 34.58
CA ALA A 157 -11.73 -26.23 35.07
C ALA A 157 -11.79 -26.03 36.59
N PRO A 158 -12.98 -25.97 37.21
CA PRO A 158 -13.05 -25.85 38.65
C PRO A 158 -12.26 -27.04 39.20
N SER A 159 -11.14 -26.76 39.87
CA SER A 159 -10.40 -27.76 40.60
C SER A 159 -11.43 -28.42 41.51
N SER A 160 -11.70 -29.71 41.27
CA SER A 160 -12.62 -30.47 42.09
C SER A 160 -12.27 -30.27 43.56
N PRO A 161 -13.24 -30.05 44.46
CA PRO A 161 -13.00 -29.64 45.85
C PRO A 161 -12.20 -30.69 46.66
N THR A 162 -11.93 -31.85 46.08
CA THR A 162 -11.06 -32.90 46.62
C THR A 162 -9.57 -32.59 46.50
N MET A 163 -9.14 -31.75 45.54
CA MET A 163 -7.72 -31.39 45.42
C MET A 163 -7.31 -30.31 46.42
N THR A 164 -8.16 -29.30 46.67
CA THR A 164 -7.83 -28.16 47.53
C THR A 164 -7.66 -28.54 49.02
N SER A 165 -8.34 -29.60 49.48
CA SER A 165 -8.21 -30.08 50.86
C SER A 165 -6.97 -30.94 51.10
N LEU A 166 -6.31 -31.43 50.04
CA LEU A 166 -5.12 -32.27 50.13
C LEU A 166 -3.81 -31.49 49.96
N LEU A 167 -3.84 -30.24 49.48
CA LEU A 167 -2.64 -29.40 49.32
C LEU A 167 -1.80 -29.26 50.62
N PRO A 168 -2.40 -29.02 51.81
CA PRO A 168 -1.62 -28.93 53.04
C PRO A 168 -1.00 -30.27 53.46
N ALA A 169 -1.65 -31.40 53.10
CA ALA A 169 -1.18 -32.74 53.43
C ALA A 169 -0.09 -33.24 52.45
N LEU A 170 -0.12 -32.81 51.18
CA LEU A 170 0.91 -33.11 50.19
C LEU A 170 2.19 -32.30 50.42
N ALA A 171 2.08 -31.07 50.92
CA ALA A 171 3.21 -30.20 51.26
C ALA A 171 4.07 -30.73 52.43
N THR A 172 3.53 -31.59 53.30
CA THR A 172 4.29 -32.24 54.37
C THR A 172 4.93 -33.56 53.96
N LEU A 173 4.57 -34.10 52.78
CA LEU A 173 5.01 -35.41 52.30
C LEU A 173 6.02 -35.34 51.13
N ASP A 174 6.42 -34.13 50.68
CA ASP A 174 7.39 -33.90 49.60
C ASP A 174 7.07 -34.71 48.31
N LEU A 175 5.77 -34.88 48.04
CA LEU A 175 5.27 -35.58 46.86
C LEU A 175 4.84 -34.55 45.79
N PRO A 176 5.33 -34.69 44.54
CA PRO A 176 5.05 -33.74 43.48
C PRO A 176 3.57 -33.81 43.04
N VAL A 177 3.00 -32.64 42.76
CA VAL A 177 1.60 -32.47 42.31
C VAL A 177 1.42 -32.81 40.81
N THR A 178 2.51 -33.11 40.10
CA THR A 178 2.52 -33.54 38.69
C THR A 178 3.38 -34.81 38.52
N GLU A 179 3.08 -35.63 37.52
CA GLU A 179 3.89 -36.82 37.21
C GLU A 179 5.33 -36.40 36.86
N LEU A 180 6.28 -36.78 37.72
CA LEU A 180 7.70 -36.70 37.41
C LEU A 180 8.01 -37.74 36.34
N CYS A 181 8.41 -37.29 35.15
CA CYS A 181 8.88 -38.18 34.10
C CYS A 181 10.06 -39.01 34.63
N GLN A 182 10.00 -40.34 34.46
CA GLN A 182 10.98 -41.36 34.89
C GLN A 182 10.96 -41.84 36.36
N LYS A 183 9.99 -41.44 37.20
CA LYS A 183 9.82 -42.06 38.53
C LYS A 183 9.07 -43.40 38.39
N ARG A 184 9.71 -44.50 38.78
CA ARG A 184 9.06 -45.83 38.76
C ARG A 184 7.99 -45.91 39.87
N ALA A 185 7.01 -46.79 39.69
CA ALA A 185 5.90 -46.97 40.64
C ALA A 185 6.35 -47.41 42.05
N ASP A 186 7.60 -47.87 42.20
CA ASP A 186 8.25 -48.22 43.47
C ASP A 186 8.96 -47.03 44.15
N GLY A 187 8.88 -45.83 43.57
CA GLY A 187 9.49 -44.60 44.10
C GLY A 187 10.96 -44.41 43.78
N SER A 188 11.60 -45.34 43.06
CA SER A 188 13.02 -45.25 42.69
C SER A 188 13.24 -44.40 41.43
N CYS A 189 14.32 -43.60 41.44
CA CYS A 189 14.83 -42.87 40.27
C CYS A 189 16.27 -43.33 39.99
N PRO A 190 16.65 -43.55 38.71
CA PRO A 190 18.01 -43.99 38.34
C PRO A 190 19.07 -42.88 38.44
N LYS A 191 18.67 -41.61 38.64
CA LYS A 191 19.58 -40.46 38.83
C LYS A 191 19.26 -39.73 40.13
N ALA A 192 20.28 -39.12 40.72
CA ALA A 192 20.19 -38.41 42.00
C ALA A 192 19.20 -37.23 41.98
N ASN A 193 19.00 -36.59 40.82
CA ASN A 193 17.96 -35.60 40.58
C ASN A 193 17.13 -36.05 39.35
N CYS A 194 15.81 -36.18 39.49
CA CYS A 194 14.91 -36.50 38.38
C CYS A 194 14.59 -35.19 37.62
N GLU A 195 15.53 -34.69 36.84
CA GLU A 195 15.31 -33.54 35.96
C GLU A 195 14.59 -34.01 34.68
N CYS A 196 13.49 -33.35 34.32
CA CYS A 196 12.86 -33.48 33.01
C CYS A 196 13.66 -32.60 32.03
N ALA A 197 14.27 -33.21 31.01
CA ALA A 197 14.80 -32.47 29.87
C ALA A 197 13.64 -32.00 28.97
#